data_AF-A0A423XPU3-F1
#
_entry.id   AF-A0A423XPU3-F1
#
_cell.length_a   1.000
_cell.length_b   1.000
_cell.length_c   1.000
_cell.angle_alpha   90.00
_cell.angle_beta   90.00
_cell.angle_gamma   90.00
#
_symmetry.space_group_name_H-M   'P 1'
#
loop_
_entity.id
_entity.type
_entity.pdbx_description
1 polymer ?
#
loop_
_entity_poly.entity_id
_entity_poly.type
_entity_poly.pdbx_seq_one_letter_code
_entity_poly.pdbx_strand_id
1 'polypeptide(L)'
;ENDKEGATRRANVSLSGPLAGDALTMRLYGNINKTDADDYDINTAQNGSYAAGREGVRNKDINSVISWIIRPEQMLDFEYGYSRQGNI
;
A
#
# COMPACT_ATOMS: atom_id res chain seq x y z
N GLU A 1 18.02 -5.19 17.78
CA GLU A 1 17.46 -4.08 16.98
C GLU A 1 18.28 -2.86 17.33
N ASN A 2 18.74 -2.11 16.33
CA ASN A 2 19.54 -0.89 16.53
C ASN A 2 18.59 0.30 16.31
N ASP A 3 18.61 1.28 17.22
CA ASP A 3 17.71 2.45 17.15
C ASP A 3 17.92 3.29 15.88
N LYS A 4 19.04 3.05 15.18
CA LYS A 4 19.41 3.68 13.90
C LYS A 4 18.81 3.02 12.66
N GLU A 5 18.19 1.85 12.80
CA GLU A 5 17.52 1.18 11.68
C GLU A 5 16.09 1.71 11.50
N GLY A 6 15.70 1.95 10.25
CA GLY A 6 14.38 2.46 9.92
C GLY A 6 13.26 1.47 10.27
N ALA A 7 12.20 1.97 10.91
CA ALA A 7 11.04 1.16 11.27
C ALA A 7 10.00 1.13 10.14
N THR A 8 9.29 0.00 9.99
CA THR A 8 8.18 -0.14 9.04
C THR A 8 6.83 -0.13 9.75
N ARG A 9 5.89 0.67 9.24
CA ARG A 9 4.51 0.75 9.72
C ARG A 9 3.56 0.61 8.54
N ARG A 10 2.59 -0.29 8.66
CA ARG A 10 1.61 -0.57 7.62
C ARG A 10 0.19 -0.59 8.19
N ALA A 11 -0.73 0.04 7.47
CA ALA A 11 -2.16 -0.07 7.70
C ALA A 11 -2.84 -0.50 6.39
N ASN A 12 -3.72 -1.49 6.49
CA ASN A 12 -4.56 -1.96 5.39
C ASN A 12 -6.02 -1.82 5.80
N VAL A 13 -6.86 -1.43 4.85
CA VAL A 13 -8.32 -1.47 4.99
C VAL A 13 -8.89 -2.22 3.81
N SER A 14 -9.87 -3.08 4.07
CA SER A 14 -10.69 -3.71 3.05
C SER A 14 -12.15 -3.61 3.45
N LEU A 15 -12.99 -3.27 2.49
CA LEU A 15 -14.44 -3.21 2.64
C LEU A 15 -15.06 -3.89 1.43
N SER A 16 -15.98 -4.81 1.66
CA SER A 16 -16.71 -5.47 0.58
C SER A 16 -18.15 -5.71 0.98
N GLY A 17 -19.07 -5.62 0.02
CA GLY A 17 -20.48 -5.91 0.27
C GLY A 17 -21.41 -5.53 -0.88
N PRO A 18 -22.70 -5.87 -0.74
CA PRO A 18 -23.73 -5.46 -1.68
C PRO A 18 -23.97 -3.94 -1.60
N LEU A 19 -24.04 -3.30 -2.76
CA LEU A 19 -24.49 -1.90 -2.90
C LEU A 19 -26.00 -1.83 -3.15
N ALA A 20 -26.54 -2.76 -3.95
CA ALA A 20 -27.97 -2.82 -4.26
C ALA A 20 -28.39 -4.27 -4.50
N GLY A 21 -28.95 -4.90 -3.45
CA GLY A 21 -29.32 -6.31 -3.47
C GLY A 21 -28.15 -7.21 -3.87
N ASP A 22 -28.46 -8.33 -4.52
CA ASP A 22 -27.43 -9.29 -4.96
C ASP A 22 -26.86 -8.96 -6.35
N ALA A 23 -27.43 -7.96 -7.04
CA ALA A 23 -27.05 -7.63 -8.41
C ALA A 23 -25.84 -6.69 -8.50
N LEU A 24 -25.62 -5.83 -7.49
CA LEU A 24 -24.52 -4.87 -7.51
C LEU A 24 -23.70 -5.00 -6.22
N THR A 25 -22.43 -5.35 -6.36
CA THR A 25 -21.49 -5.49 -5.24
C THR A 25 -20.28 -4.60 -5.42
N MET A 26 -19.63 -4.26 -4.31
CA MET A 26 -18.42 -3.46 -4.29
C MET A 26 -17.35 -4.13 -3.45
N ARG A 27 -16.10 -3.95 -3.88
CA ARG A 27 -14.90 -4.17 -3.07
C ARG A 27 -14.03 -2.93 -3.12
N LEU A 28 -13.62 -2.44 -1.96
CA LEU A 28 -12.69 -1.34 -1.80
C LEU A 28 -11.51 -1.81 -0.94
N TYR A 29 -10.31 -1.52 -1.39
CA TYR A 29 -9.06 -1.81 -0.70
C TYR A 29 -8.22 -0.53 -0.60
N GLY A 30 -7.59 -0.33 0.55
CA GLY A 30 -6.62 0.75 0.77
C GLY A 30 -5.41 0.27 1.54
N ASN A 31 -4.23 0.75 1.16
CA ASN A 31 -2.96 0.50 1.84
C ASN A 31 -2.22 1.81 2.08
N ILE A 32 -1.67 1.96 3.28
CA ILE A 32 -0.66 2.96 3.56
C ILE A 32 0.51 2.25 4.24
N ASN A 33 1.69 2.35 3.63
CA ASN A 33 2.94 1.82 4.15
C ASN A 33 3.95 2.96 4.27
N LYS A 34 4.70 2.98 5.37
CA LYS A 34 5.88 3.82 5.55
C LYS A 34 6.99 2.97 6.17
N THR A 35 8.12 2.91 5.49
CA THR A 35 9.40 2.43 6.02
C THR A 35 10.30 3.65 6.13
N ASP A 36 10.75 3.95 7.35
CA ASP A 36 11.71 5.03 7.57
C ASP A 36 13.07 4.66 6.96
N ALA A 37 13.85 5.66 6.55
CA ALA A 37 15.24 5.44 6.15
C ALA A 37 16.06 5.05 7.37
N ASP A 38 17.16 4.33 7.15
CA ASP A 38 18.17 4.18 8.20
C ASP A 38 18.85 5.54 8.48
N ASP A 39 19.33 5.75 9.71
CA ASP A 39 20.04 6.98 10.06
C ASP A 39 21.27 7.19 9.16
N TYR A 40 21.57 8.45 8.84
CA TYR A 40 22.64 8.81 7.90
C TYR A 40 24.02 8.28 8.33
N ASP A 41 24.23 8.07 9.64
CA ASP A 41 25.50 7.66 10.21
C ASP A 41 25.55 6.16 10.59
N ILE A 42 24.53 5.37 10.22
CA ILE A 42 24.39 3.96 10.61
C ILE A 42 25.64 3.11 10.33
N ASN A 43 26.32 3.38 9.21
CA ASN A 43 27.50 2.64 8.77
C ASN A 43 28.82 3.39 9.01
N THR A 44 28.79 4.55 9.68
CA THR A 44 29.97 5.42 9.81
C THR A 44 31.07 4.76 10.64
N ALA A 45 30.72 3.98 11.66
CA ALA A 45 31.70 3.28 12.50
C ALA A 45 32.35 2.07 11.80
N GLN A 46 31.70 1.50 10.78
CA GLN A 46 32.14 0.29 10.09
C GLN A 46 32.82 0.59 8.75
N ASN A 47 32.33 1.57 7.99
CA ASN A 47 32.75 1.88 6.61
C ASN A 47 33.11 3.36 6.38
N GLY A 48 33.10 4.20 7.41
CA GLY A 48 33.24 5.66 7.26
C GLY A 48 32.06 6.30 6.53
N SER A 49 32.22 7.54 6.06
CA SER A 49 31.13 8.34 5.45
C SER A 49 30.72 7.88 4.03
N TYR A 50 31.24 6.76 3.53
CA TYR A 50 31.06 6.32 2.14
C TYR A 50 29.89 5.35 1.93
N ALA A 51 29.32 4.80 2.99
CA ALA A 51 28.24 3.82 2.91
C ALA A 51 26.94 4.40 3.47
N ALA A 52 25.94 4.64 2.61
CA ALA A 52 24.60 5.00 3.02
C ALA A 52 23.85 3.79 3.62
N GLY A 53 22.87 4.06 4.47
CA GLY A 53 21.89 3.06 4.91
C GLY A 53 20.80 2.81 3.85
N ARG A 54 19.77 2.06 4.20
CA ARG A 54 18.62 1.82 3.31
C ARG A 54 17.76 3.07 3.19
N GLU A 55 17.32 3.36 1.97
CA GLU A 55 16.41 4.46 1.67
C GLU A 55 15.01 4.15 2.22
N GLY A 56 14.36 5.16 2.79
CA GLY A 56 12.99 5.02 3.26
C GLY A 56 12.02 4.99 2.09
N VAL A 57 10.85 4.41 2.31
CA VAL A 57 9.80 4.36 1.30
C VAL A 57 8.43 4.63 1.90
N ARG A 58 7.58 5.31 1.13
CA ARG A 58 6.18 5.52 1.44
C ARG A 58 5.31 5.08 0.28
N ASN A 59 4.37 4.19 0.55
CA ASN A 59 3.37 3.72 -0.40
C ASN A 59 1.97 4.14 0.04
N LYS A 60 1.16 4.53 -0.93
CA LYS A 60 -0.27 4.78 -0.79
C LYS A 60 -0.97 4.12 -1.94
N ASP A 61 -1.85 3.18 -1.64
CA ASP A 61 -2.62 2.44 -2.63
C ASP A 61 -4.10 2.51 -2.32
N ILE A 62 -4.92 2.64 -3.36
CA ILE A 62 -6.36 2.49 -3.31
C ILE A 62 -6.82 1.72 -4.54
N ASN A 63 -7.73 0.77 -4.33
CA ASN A 63 -8.33 0.00 -5.40
C ASN A 63 -9.82 -0.20 -5.10
N SER A 64 -10.65 -0.01 -6.11
CA SER A 64 -12.09 -0.24 -6.04
C SER A 64 -12.54 -1.08 -7.22
N VAL A 65 -13.37 -2.07 -6.93
CA VAL A 65 -14.06 -2.89 -7.92
C VAL A 65 -15.56 -2.78 -7.66
N ILE A 66 -16.33 -2.53 -8.71
CA ILE A 66 -17.78 -2.61 -8.71
C ILE A 66 -18.16 -3.73 -9.67
N SER A 67 -18.86 -4.73 -9.16
CA SER A 67 -19.34 -5.87 -9.93
C SER A 67 -20.85 -5.79 -10.08
N TRP A 68 -21.31 -5.81 -11.34
CA TRP A 68 -22.72 -5.69 -11.69
C TRP A 68 -23.20 -6.89 -12.49
N ILE A 69 -24.11 -7.67 -11.92
CA ILE A 69 -24.87 -8.71 -12.59
C ILE A 69 -25.99 -8.03 -13.38
N ILE A 70 -25.82 -7.94 -14.69
CA ILE A 70 -26.80 -7.35 -15.60
C ILE A 70 -27.95 -8.34 -15.83
N ARG A 71 -27.62 -9.63 -16.00
CA ARG A 71 -28.52 -10.79 -16.12
C ARG A 71 -27.82 -12.05 -15.60
N PRO A 72 -28.51 -13.18 -15.34
CA PRO A 72 -27.88 -14.37 -14.74
C PRO A 72 -26.62 -14.90 -15.43
N GLU A 73 -26.47 -14.62 -16.73
CA GLU A 73 -25.34 -15.08 -17.56
C GLU A 73 -24.37 -13.94 -17.94
N GLN A 74 -24.60 -12.71 -17.46
CA GLN A 74 -23.85 -11.52 -17.85
C GLN A 74 -23.49 -10.69 -16.61
N MET A 75 -22.20 -10.60 -16.34
CA MET A 75 -21.62 -9.79 -15.28
C MET A 75 -20.61 -8.80 -15.88
N LEU A 76 -20.57 -7.60 -15.33
CA LEU A 76 -19.65 -6.55 -15.71
C LEU A 76 -18.90 -6.04 -14.48
N ASP A 77 -17.57 -6.09 -14.53
CA ASP A 77 -16.70 -5.60 -13.49
C ASP A 77 -16.02 -4.31 -13.92
N PHE A 78 -16.18 -3.26 -13.12
CA PHE A 78 -15.45 -2.01 -13.27
C PHE A 78 -14.41 -1.92 -12.18
N GLU A 79 -13.14 -1.85 -12.57
CA GLU A 79 -12.01 -1.69 -11.66
C GLU A 79 -11.33 -0.34 -11.85
N TYR A 80 -11.02 0.31 -10.74
CA TYR A 80 -10.19 1.50 -10.68
C TYR A 80 -9.14 1.35 -9.58
N GLY A 81 -7.88 1.56 -9.95
CA GLY A 81 -6.74 1.46 -9.04
C GLY A 81 -5.82 2.67 -9.17
N TYR A 82 -5.32 3.15 -8.04
CA TYR A 82 -4.28 4.16 -7.97
C TYR A 82 -3.23 3.77 -6.92
N SER A 83 -1.97 3.86 -7.32
CA SER A 83 -0.82 3.61 -6.46
C SER A 83 0.18 4.73 -6.60
N ARG A 84 0.78 5.13 -5.48
CA ARG A 84 1.91 6.04 -5.46
C ARG A 84 2.95 5.54 -4.47
N GLN A 85 4.15 5.36 -4.98
CA GLN A 85 5.36 5.15 -4.19
C GLN A 85 6.23 6.40 -4.26
N GLY A 86 6.80 6.78 -3.13
CA GLY A 86 7.85 7.79 -3.06
C GLY A 86 8.89 7.37 -2.04
N ASN A 87 10.15 7.56 -2.40
CA ASN A 87 11.24 7.38 -1.46
C ASN A 87 11.30 8.58 -0.51
N ILE A 88 11.75 8.35 0.72
CA ILE A 88 11.79 9.35 1.81
C ILE A 88 13.07 9.29 2.61
#